data_AF-A0AAX2IS89-F1
#
_entry.id   AF-A0AAX2IS89-F1
#
_cell.length_a   1.000
_cell.length_b   1.000
_cell.length_c   1.000
_cell.angle_alpha   90.00
_cell.angle_beta   90.00
_cell.angle_gamma   90.00
#
_symmetry.space_group_name_H-M   'P 1'
#
loop_
_entity.id
_entity.type
_entity.pdbx_description
1 polymer ?
#
loop_
_entity_poly.entity_id
_entity_poly.type
_entity_poly.pdbx_seq_one_letter_code
_entity_poly.pdbx_strand_id
1 'polypeptide(L)' 'MNIIGRLTRDAEVRKLSNEKQVVNFSIATNDNYRNKKGEKIEQTTYFECAY' A
#
# COMPACT_ATOMS: atom_id res chain seq x y z
N MET A 1 -6.37 7.85 -8.22
CA MET A 1 -6.39 6.39 -7.92
C MET A 1 -6.86 6.25 -6.48
N ASN A 2 -7.79 5.34 -6.19
CA ASN A 2 -8.31 5.12 -4.84
C ASN A 2 -7.89 3.72 -4.38
N ILE A 3 -7.20 3.63 -3.24
CA ILE A 3 -6.70 2.38 -2.66
C ILE A 3 -7.23 2.32 -1.23
N ILE A 4 -7.80 1.18 -0.84
CA ILE A 4 -8.23 0.90 0.53
C ILE A 4 -7.47 -0.33 1.00
N GLY A 5 -6.76 -0.20 2.11
CA GLY A 5 -5.98 -1.29 2.67
C GLY A 5 -5.50 -0.96 4.08
N ARG A 6 -4.54 -1.74 4.56
CA ARG A 6 -3.95 -1.58 5.89
C ARG A 6 -2.54 -1.02 5.78
N LEU A 7 -2.17 -0.11 6.67
CA LEU A 7 -0.77 0.28 6.83
C LEU A 7 0.06 -0.94 7.23
N THR A 8 1.21 -1.12 6.58
CA THR A 8 2.12 -2.22 6.90
C THR A 8 3.18 -1.85 7.95
N ARG A 9 3.36 -0.55 8.18
CA ARG A 9 4.21 0.06 9.22
C ARG A 9 3.75 1.48 9.50
N ASP A 10 4.30 2.10 10.54
CA ASP A 10 4.08 3.50 10.86
C ASP A 10 4.53 4.41 9.71
N ALA A 11 3.82 5.52 9.51
CA ALA A 11 4.17 6.50 8.49
C ALA A 11 5.44 7.28 8.91
N GLU A 12 6.32 7.54 7.95
CA GLU A 12 7.56 8.28 8.18
C GLU A 12 7.48 9.68 7.58
N VAL A 13 7.71 10.71 8.39
CA VAL A 13 7.84 12.09 7.92
C VAL A 13 9.31 12.39 7.62
N ARG A 14 9.61 12.87 6.41
CA ARG A 14 10.96 13.28 5.99
C ARG A 14 10.94 14.74 5.56
N LYS A 15 11.92 15.53 6.04
CA LYS A 15 12.16 16.90 5.57
C LYS A 15 13.15 16.85 4.40
N LEU A 16 12.74 17.40 3.26
CA LEU A 16 13.57 17.56 2.07
C LEU A 16 14.48 18.78 2.22
N SER A 17 15.55 18.82 1.41
CA SER A 17 16.54 19.91 1.40
C SER A 17 15.95 21.30 1.10
N ASN A 18 14.79 21.35 0.45
CA ASN A 18 14.04 22.57 0.15
C ASN A 18 12.97 22.91 1.20
N GLU A 19 13.13 22.39 2.42
CA GLU A 19 12.23 22.53 3.56
C GLU A 19 10.84 21.93 3.42
N LYS A 20 10.52 21.28 2.29
CA LYS A 20 9.26 20.54 2.14
C LYS A 20 9.26 19.30 3.03
N GLN A 21 8.10 18.96 3.57
CA GLN A 21 7.89 17.71 4.28
C GLN A 21 7.16 16.74 3.37
N VAL A 22 7.56 15.47 3.42
CA VAL A 22 6.89 14.36 2.72
C VAL A 22 6.59 13.28 3.74
N VAL A 23 5.40 12.71 3.66
CA VAL A 23 4.98 11.56 4.45
C VAL A 23 5.04 10.32 3.57
N ASN A 24 5.87 9.34 3.96
CA ASN A 24 5.97 8.05 3.27
C ASN A 24 5.24 6.98 4.08
N PHE A 25 4.40 6.20 3.40
CA PHE A 25 3.66 5.11 4.03
C PHE A 25 3.38 4.01 3.02
N SER A 26 3.18 2.79 3.52
CA SER A 26 2.97 1.60 2.71
C SER A 26 1.65 0.94 3.06
N ILE A 27 0.86 0.60 2.05
CA ILE A 27 -0.47 -0.02 2.19
C ILE A 27 -0.48 -1.42 1.61
N ALA A 28 -1.03 -2.38 2.35
CA ALA A 28 -1.36 -3.72 1.85
C ALA A 28 -2.87 -3.84 1.57
N THR A 29 -3.21 -4.35 0.39
CA THR A 29 -4.58 -4.73 -0.02
C THR A 29 -4.62 -6.23 -0.27
N ASN A 30 -5.61 -6.92 0.31
CA ASN A 30 -5.80 -8.36 0.13
C ASN A 30 -6.98 -8.62 -0.80
N ASP A 31 -6.73 -9.32 -1.89
CA ASP A 31 -7.74 -9.77 -2.84
C ASP A 31 -7.95 -11.27 -2.70
N ASN A 32 -9.22 -11.67 -2.58
CA ASN A 32 -9.62 -13.07 -2.53
C ASN A 32 -10.51 -13.36 -3.74
N TYR A 33 -10.05 -14.21 -4.65
CA TYR A 33 -10.78 -14.56 -5.86
C TYR A 33 -10.58 -16.03 -6.24
N ARG A 34 -11.37 -16.53 -7.18
CA ARG A 34 -11.14 -17.84 -7.80
C ARG A 34 -10.52 -17.68 -9.17
N ASN A 35 -9.49 -18.46 -9.46
CA ASN A 35 -8.91 -18.48 -10.80
C ASN A 35 -9.80 -19.26 -11.78
N LYS A 36 -9.43 -19.30 -13.06
CA LYS A 36 -10.18 -20.01 -14.12
C LYS A 36 -10.33 -21.52 -13.86
N LYS A 37 -9.49 -22.11 -13.00
CA LYS A 37 -9.53 -23.53 -12.60
C LYS A 37 -10.41 -23.77 -11.37
N GLY A 38 -10.99 -22.71 -10.79
CA GLY A 38 -11.84 -22.78 -9.59
C GLY A 38 -11.08 -22.77 -8.27
N GLU A 39 -9.76 -22.65 -8.29
CA GLU A 39 -8.92 -22.61 -7.08
C GLU A 39 -9.07 -21.25 -6.39
N LYS A 40 -9.19 -21.25 -5.06
CA LYS A 40 -9.19 -20.01 -4.27
C LYS A 40 -7.76 -19.46 -4.22
N ILE A 41 -7.60 -18.21 -4.65
CA ILE A 41 -6.37 -17.44 -4.58
C ILE A 41 -6.57 -16.33 -3.58
N GLU A 42 -5.59 -16.18 -2.69
CA GLU A 42 -5.42 -15.03 -1.81
C GLU A 42 -4.15 -14.32 -2.24
N GLN A 43 -4.29 -13.07 -2.66
CA GLN A 43 -3.17 -12.26 -3.14
C GLN A 43 -3.07 -10.96 -2.35
N THR A 44 -1.87 -10.63 -1.89
CA THR A 44 -1.59 -9.37 -1.23
C THR A 44 -0.81 -8.45 -2.17
N THR A 45 -1.34 -7.26 -2.40
CA THR A 45 -0.69 -6.21 -3.18
C THR A 45 -0.21 -5.10 -2.24
N TYR A 46 1.05 -4.67 -2.42
CA TYR A 46 1.67 -3.61 -1.63
C TYR A 46 1.83 -2.35 -2.47
N PHE A 47 1.50 -1.20 -1.88
CA PHE A 47 1.63 0.12 -2.49
C PHE A 47 2.51 1.01 -1.61
N GLU A 48 3.53 1.62 -2.21
CA GLU A 48 4.31 2.68 -1.56
C GLU A 48 3.71 4.03 -1.96
N CYS A 49 3.35 4.83 -0.96
CA CYS A 49 2.68 6.11 -1.13
C CYS A 49 3.53 7.23 -0.51
N ALA A 50 3.52 8.40 -1.16
CA ALA A 50 4.11 9.62 -0.67
C ALA A 50 3.10 10.76 -0.78
N TYR A 51 2.95 11.56 0.28
CA TYR A 51 2.12 12.76 0.31
C TYR A 51 2.95 13.97 0.75
#